data_AF-A0A348VW63-F1
#
_entry.id   AF-A0A348VW63-F1
#
_cell.length_a   1.000
_cell.length_b   1.000
_cell.length_c   1.000
_cell.angle_alpha   90.00
_cell.angle_beta   90.00
_cell.angle_gamma   90.00
#
_symmetry.space_group_name_H-M   'P 1'
#
loop_
_entity.id
_entity.type
_entity.pdbx_description
1 polymer ?
#
loop_
_entity_poly.entity_id
_entity_poly.type
_entity_poly.pdbx_seq_one_letter_code
_entity_poly.pdbx_strand_id
1 'polypeptide(L)' 'MDYKTTLNLPKTDFPMKANLRDLEPRVIAQWQERNIYGLLQEQAAGRPR' A
#
# COMPACT_ATOMS: atom_id res chain seq x y z
N MET A 1 -6.99 -1.99 -39.40
CA MET A 1 -7.49 -1.18 -38.28
C MET A 1 -6.85 -1.70 -37.01
N ASP A 2 -6.21 -0.84 -36.22
CA ASP A 2 -5.63 -1.22 -34.94
C ASP A 2 -6.71 -1.11 -33.85
N TYR A 3 -7.20 -2.25 -33.37
CA TYR A 3 -8.27 -2.33 -32.37
C TYR A 3 -7.75 -2.26 -30.94
N LYS A 4 -6.42 -2.16 -30.74
CA LYS A 4 -5.83 -2.16 -29.39
C LYS A 4 -6.25 -0.93 -28.57
N THR A 5 -6.51 0.20 -29.23
CA THR A 5 -6.95 1.44 -28.58
C THR A 5 -8.43 1.50 -28.28
N THR A 6 -9.23 0.57 -28.83
CA THR A 6 -10.69 0.50 -28.60
C THR A 6 -11.05 -0.41 -27.43
N LEU A 7 -10.06 -1.02 -26.78
CA LEU A 7 -10.26 -1.94 -25.65
C LEU A 7 -10.01 -1.22 -24.32
N ASN A 8 -10.95 -1.35 -23.39
CA ASN A 8 -10.85 -0.83 -22.02
C ASN A 8 -10.04 -1.80 -21.14
N LEU A 9 -8.74 -1.90 -21.40
CA LEU A 9 -7.85 -2.74 -20.61
C LEU A 9 -7.49 -2.07 -19.27
N PRO A 10 -7.37 -2.85 -18.18
CA PRO A 10 -6.93 -2.32 -16.90
C PRO A 10 -5.48 -1.82 -17.00
N LYS A 11 -5.24 -0.63 -16.45
CA LYS A 11 -3.91 -0.03 -16.33
C LYS A 11 -3.64 0.17 -14.84
N THR A 12 -2.47 -0.26 -14.39
CA THR A 12 -2.05 -0.11 -13.00
C THR A 12 -0.56 0.20 -12.96
N ASP A 13 -0.19 1.12 -12.07
CA ASP A 13 1.20 1.40 -11.72
C ASP A 13 1.75 0.36 -10.73
N PHE A 14 0.88 -0.53 -10.23
CA PHE A 14 1.27 -1.60 -9.33
C PHE A 14 2.20 -2.59 -10.05
N PRO A 15 3.45 -2.77 -9.58
CA PRO A 15 4.39 -3.65 -10.24
C PRO A 15 3.95 -5.10 -10.08
N MET A 16 4.01 -5.88 -11.16
CA MET A 16 3.74 -7.32 -11.09
C MET A 16 4.78 -8.08 -10.22
N LYS A 17 6.00 -7.54 -10.08
CA LYS A 17 7.05 -8.10 -9.21
C LYS A 17 7.10 -7.33 -7.91
N ALA A 18 7.09 -8.06 -6.79
CA ALA A 18 7.02 -7.46 -5.48
C ALA A 18 8.32 -6.78 -5.01
N ASN A 19 9.52 -7.22 -5.44
CA ASN A 19 10.82 -6.64 -5.02
C ASN A 19 10.94 -6.39 -3.50
N LEU A 20 10.52 -7.37 -2.70
CA LEU A 20 10.31 -7.22 -1.25
C LEU A 20 11.55 -6.75 -0.50
N ARG A 21 12.74 -7.24 -0.87
CA ARG A 21 14.01 -6.87 -0.21
C ARG A 21 14.22 -5.35 -0.12
N ASP A 22 13.78 -4.61 -1.14
CA ASP A 22 13.99 -3.16 -1.22
C ASP A 22 12.75 -2.37 -0.76
N LEU A 23 11.54 -2.92 -0.94
CA LEU A 23 10.28 -2.27 -0.55
C LEU A 23 9.98 -2.40 0.95
N GLU A 24 10.16 -3.58 1.55
CA GLU A 24 9.81 -3.83 2.95
C GLU A 24 10.50 -2.86 3.92
N PRO A 25 11.83 -2.60 3.81
CA PRO A 25 12.48 -1.64 4.70
C PRO A 25 11.92 -0.23 4.57
N ARG A 26 11.52 0.18 3.36
CA ARG A 26 10.94 1.52 3.10
C ARG A 26 9.55 1.65 3.72
N VAL A 27 8.72 0.60 3.59
CA VAL A 27 7.38 0.57 4.17
C VAL A 27 7.45 0.61 5.69
N ILE A 28 8.36 -0.15 6.30
CA ILE A 28 8.56 -0.15 7.75
C ILE A 28 9.01 1.23 8.24
N ALA A 29 9.97 1.86 7.56
CA ALA A 29 10.44 3.21 7.91
C ALA A 29 9.30 4.23 7.85
N GLN A 30 8.45 4.16 6.82
CA GLN A 30 7.28 5.03 6.69
C GLN A 30 6.26 4.81 7.83
N TRP A 31 6.05 3.57 8.28
CA TRP A 31 5.16 3.28 9.41
C TRP A 31 5.71 3.82 10.73
N GLN A 32 7.03 3.73 10.92
CA GLN A 32 7.71 4.27 12.09
C GLN A 32 7.64 5.79 12.13
N GLU A 33 7.95 6.46 11.01
CA GLU A 33 7.86 7.91 10.87
C GLU A 33 6.44 8.44 11.19
N ARG A 34 5.42 7.70 10.76
CA ARG A 34 4.02 8.06 10.99
C ARG A 34 3.45 7.63 12.35
N ASN A 35 4.25 6.95 13.18
CA ASN A 35 3.81 6.37 14.46
C ASN A 35 2.48 5.59 14.33
N ILE A 36 2.36 4.71 13.33
CA ILE A 36 1.11 4.00 13.00
C ILE A 36 0.58 3.20 14.19
N TYR A 37 1.47 2.65 15.01
CA TYR A 37 1.07 1.91 16.20
C TYR A 37 0.40 2.80 17.26
N GLY A 38 0.92 4.01 17.49
CA GLY A 38 0.29 4.99 18.37
C GLY A 38 -1.10 5.37 17.87
N LEU A 39 -1.23 5.66 16.57
CA LEU A 39 -2.53 5.96 15.95
C LEU A 39 -3.53 4.82 16.11
N LEU A 40 -3.08 3.57 16.01
CA LEU A 40 -3.92 2.39 16.22
C LEU A 40 -4.42 2.30 17.67
N GLN A 41 -3.55 2.57 18.65
CA GLN A 41 -3.93 2.56 20.06
C GLN A 41 -4.92 3.67 20.39
N GLU A 42 -4.70 4.88 19.88
CA GLU A 42 -5.63 6.02 20.02
C GLU A 42 -7.01 5.67 19.45
N GLN A 43 -7.06 5.09 18.25
CA GLN A 43 -8.31 4.65 17.63
C GLN A 43 -9.01 3.53 18.43
N ALA A 44 -8.24 2.70 19.14
CA ALA A 44 -8.75 1.58 19.91
C ALA A 44 -9.10 1.92 21.37
N ALA A 45 -8.76 3.11 21.87
CA ALA A 45 -8.82 3.49 23.29
C ALA A 45 -10.22 3.39 23.94
N GLY A 46 -11.30 3.29 23.15
CA GLY A 46 -12.67 3.16 23.64
C GLY A 46 -13.35 1.83 23.31
N ARG A 47 -12.64 0.83 22.76
CA ARG A 47 -13.28 -0.43 22.38
C ARG A 47 -13.50 -1.34 23.60
N PRO A 48 -14.67 -1.98 23.71
CA PRO A 48 -14.87 -3.03 24.71
C PRO A 48 -13.92 -4.21 24.45
N ARG A 49 -13.47 -4.85 25.53
CA ARG A 49 -12.58 -6.01 25.52
C ARG A 49 -13.31 -7.31 25.20
#